data_AF-T1JP19-F1
#
_entry.id   AF-T1JP19-F1
#
_cell.length_a   1.000
_cell.length_b   1.000
_cell.length_c   1.000
_cell.angle_alpha   90.00
_cell.angle_beta   90.00
_cell.angle_gamma   90.00
#
_symmetry.space_group_name_H-M   'P 1'
#
loop_
_entity.id
_entity.type
_entity.pdbx_description
1 polymer ?
#
loop_
_entity_poly.entity_id
_entity_poly.type
_entity_poly.pdbx_seq_one_letter_code
_entity_poly.pdbx_strand_id
1 'polypeptide(L)'
;MWEVYVCDFKPAMHAQPFCVTVKPRISTHGLILAWEHTWSELKSIGDGPSRLEDHTMVAWKGNLYVFGGEVSFASTGETPLWIYNIAANTWRKKWKYYSIVQPQGCRGHTAVVFRGAMHIYGGYRDLKGSSSELWSFNFDKEIWQQAILRKNAEVPTGRHDHSAVVHDSAMWVYGGMTNLQERTDFWRWDFDTKRWARIKSKGGPGELHGHTACKVFSSMLLFGGERQRQPQEILWRFHFGLLKKKKC
;
A
#
# COMPACT_ATOMS: atom_id res chain seq x y z
N MET A 1 11.93 -12.03 -6.79
CA MET A 1 11.40 -11.39 -5.56
C MET A 1 10.34 -10.42 -6.03
N TRP A 2 9.20 -10.31 -5.35
CA TRP A 2 8.00 -9.76 -5.97
C TRP A 2 7.22 -8.84 -5.05
N GLU A 3 6.81 -7.73 -5.64
CA GLU A 3 5.87 -6.73 -5.14
C GLU A 3 4.81 -6.63 -6.25
N VAL A 4 3.52 -6.66 -5.91
CA VAL A 4 2.46 -6.46 -6.90
C VAL A 4 2.23 -4.97 -7.06
N TYR A 5 2.67 -4.43 -8.20
CA TYR A 5 2.21 -3.17 -8.75
C TYR A 5 1.41 -3.47 -10.02
N VAL A 6 0.17 -2.97 -10.09
CA VAL A 6 -0.62 -2.99 -11.34
C VAL A 6 -0.28 -1.73 -12.13
N CYS A 7 0.81 -1.79 -12.89
CA CYS A 7 1.23 -0.83 -13.90
C CYS A 7 2.05 -1.60 -14.94
N ASP A 8 1.66 -1.55 -16.22
CA ASP A 8 2.28 -2.35 -17.28
C ASP A 8 3.44 -1.61 -18.00
N PHE A 9 4.10 -2.32 -18.90
CA PHE A 9 5.23 -2.02 -19.81
C PHE A 9 6.59 -2.66 -19.50
N LYS A 10 7.14 -3.22 -20.58
CA LYS A 10 8.49 -3.79 -20.80
C LYS A 10 8.98 -3.28 -22.16
N PRO A 11 10.25 -3.48 -22.57
CA PRO A 11 11.35 -4.22 -21.93
C PRO A 11 12.46 -3.25 -21.39
N ALA A 12 13.60 -3.67 -20.83
CA ALA A 12 14.28 -4.97 -20.89
C ALA A 12 15.17 -5.31 -19.67
N MET A 13 15.50 -6.61 -19.58
CA MET A 13 16.60 -7.27 -18.84
C MET A 13 16.72 -7.18 -17.31
N HIS A 14 17.11 -8.32 -16.73
CA HIS A 14 17.70 -8.52 -15.38
C HIS A 14 16.96 -7.99 -14.14
N ALA A 15 15.64 -8.14 -14.12
CA ALA A 15 14.99 -8.79 -12.99
C ALA A 15 13.86 -9.71 -13.46
N GLN A 16 13.72 -10.87 -12.83
CA GLN A 16 12.44 -11.56 -12.76
C GLN A 16 11.79 -11.28 -11.38
N PRO A 17 10.73 -10.46 -11.37
CA PRO A 17 9.54 -10.62 -10.44
C PRO A 17 7.14 -12.39 -10.86
N PHE A 18 6.47 -13.19 -9.95
CA PHE A 18 5.14 -13.73 -10.10
C PHE A 18 4.18 -12.53 -10.04
N CYS A 19 3.46 -12.12 -11.09
CA CYS A 19 3.01 -12.81 -12.30
C CYS A 19 2.59 -14.26 -12.04
N VAL A 20 1.32 -14.45 -11.73
CA VAL A 20 0.72 -15.78 -11.68
C VAL A 20 0.63 -16.32 -13.12
N THR A 21 1.76 -16.77 -13.64
CA THR A 21 1.85 -17.41 -14.95
C THR A 21 1.18 -18.77 -14.83
N VAL A 22 -0.11 -18.81 -15.12
CA VAL A 22 -0.80 -20.05 -15.47
C VAL A 22 -0.05 -20.63 -16.66
N LYS A 23 0.83 -21.60 -16.41
CA LYS A 23 1.60 -22.24 -17.48
C LYS A 23 0.58 -22.88 -18.44
N PRO A 24 0.59 -22.55 -19.74
CA PRO A 24 -0.31 -23.20 -20.68
C PRO A 24 -0.05 -24.71 -20.64
N ARG A 25 -1.12 -25.51 -20.62
CA ARG A 25 -1.00 -26.92 -20.96
C ARG A 25 -0.51 -26.99 -22.40
N ILE A 26 0.71 -27.47 -22.60
CA ILE A 26 1.24 -27.74 -23.93
C ILE A 26 0.38 -28.86 -24.53
N SER A 27 -0.49 -28.49 -25.46
CA SER A 27 -1.11 -29.46 -26.35
C SER A 27 0.00 -30.11 -27.17
N THR A 28 -0.04 -31.43 -27.32
CA THR A 28 0.89 -32.18 -28.19
C THR A 28 0.72 -31.85 -29.68
N HIS A 29 -0.29 -31.05 -30.03
CA HIS A 29 -0.67 -30.72 -31.41
C HIS A 29 -0.57 -29.22 -31.69
N GLY A 30 0.66 -28.71 -31.76
CA GLY A 30 1.12 -27.60 -32.65
C GLY A 30 0.49 -26.20 -32.57
N LEU A 31 -0.62 -26.00 -31.87
CA LEU A 31 -1.36 -24.74 -31.85
C LEU A 31 -0.86 -23.81 -30.74
N ILE A 32 -0.52 -22.58 -31.11
CA ILE A 32 -0.29 -21.49 -30.15
C ILE A 32 -1.64 -21.18 -29.50
N LEU A 33 -1.80 -21.54 -28.23
CA LEU A 33 -2.91 -21.07 -27.42
C LEU A 33 -2.81 -19.54 -27.31
N ALA A 34 -3.80 -18.84 -27.86
CA ALA A 34 -3.90 -17.39 -27.71
C ALA A 34 -4.07 -17.03 -26.23
N TRP A 35 -3.50 -15.90 -25.81
CA TRP A 35 -3.73 -15.37 -24.48
C TRP A 35 -5.13 -14.76 -24.42
N GLU A 36 -6.10 -15.53 -23.91
CA GLU A 36 -7.45 -15.05 -23.69
C GLU A 36 -7.47 -14.02 -22.55
N HIS A 37 -7.66 -12.75 -22.88
CA HIS A 37 -7.73 -11.65 -21.91
C HIS A 37 -9.12 -11.59 -21.26
N THR A 38 -9.49 -12.63 -20.51
CA THR A 38 -10.80 -12.79 -19.87
C THR A 38 -10.79 -12.41 -18.39
N TRP A 39 -11.83 -11.70 -17.95
CA TRP A 39 -12.13 -11.54 -16.54
C TRP A 39 -12.90 -12.76 -16.04
N SER A 40 -12.54 -13.28 -14.86
CA SER A 40 -13.23 -14.39 -14.22
C SER A 40 -13.44 -14.12 -12.73
N GLU A 41 -14.60 -14.51 -12.21
CA GLU A 41 -14.96 -14.37 -10.81
C GLU A 41 -14.34 -15.50 -9.98
N LEU A 42 -13.42 -15.17 -9.07
CA LEU A 42 -12.87 -16.14 -8.12
C LEU A 42 -13.88 -16.38 -6.98
N LYS A 43 -14.83 -17.29 -7.21
CA LYS A 43 -15.83 -17.72 -6.24
C LYS A 43 -15.17 -18.52 -5.11
N SER A 44 -14.72 -17.80 -4.08
CA SER A 44 -14.05 -18.38 -2.91
C SER A 44 -14.99 -19.20 -2.04
N ILE A 45 -14.47 -20.28 -1.45
CA ILE A 45 -15.23 -21.15 -0.55
C ILE A 45 -15.06 -20.68 0.90
N GLY A 46 -16.18 -20.46 1.61
CA GLY A 46 -16.21 -20.09 3.03
C GLY A 46 -16.28 -18.58 3.30
N ASP A 47 -16.14 -18.21 4.57
CA ASP A 47 -16.24 -16.81 5.02
C ASP A 47 -15.10 -15.95 4.47
N GLY A 48 -15.46 -14.86 3.79
CA GLY A 48 -14.54 -13.81 3.34
C GLY A 48 -14.81 -12.46 4.03
N PRO A 49 -14.09 -11.40 3.63
CA PRO A 49 -14.46 -10.04 4.00
C PRO A 49 -15.90 -9.71 3.60
N SER A 50 -16.53 -8.83 4.37
CA SER A 50 -17.73 -8.13 3.95
C SER A 50 -17.42 -7.23 2.74
N ARG A 51 -18.44 -6.54 2.22
CA ARG A 51 -18.21 -5.40 1.32
C ARG A 51 -17.32 -4.39 2.07
N LEU A 52 -16.29 -3.88 1.37
CA LEU A 52 -15.25 -3.01 1.92
C LEU A 52 -14.86 -1.96 0.89
N GLU A 53 -15.07 -0.69 1.22
CA GLU A 53 -14.56 0.46 0.45
C GLU A 53 -13.33 1.04 1.17
N ASP A 54 -12.43 1.69 0.44
CA ASP A 54 -11.20 2.32 0.95
C ASP A 54 -10.29 1.42 1.83
N HIS A 55 -10.33 0.12 1.58
CA HIS A 55 -9.42 -0.87 2.14
C HIS A 55 -8.09 -0.86 1.37
N THR A 56 -7.04 -1.44 1.97
CA THR A 56 -5.82 -1.76 1.24
C THR A 56 -5.70 -3.26 1.00
N MET A 57 -5.04 -3.62 -0.10
CA MET A 57 -4.66 -5.00 -0.40
C MET A 57 -3.20 -5.06 -0.83
N VAL A 58 -2.44 -6.01 -0.28
CA VAL A 58 -1.08 -6.33 -0.73
C VAL A 58 -0.92 -7.83 -0.99
N ALA A 59 -0.01 -8.19 -1.89
CA ALA A 59 0.29 -9.58 -2.22
C ALA A 59 1.67 -10.01 -1.67
N TRP A 60 1.75 -11.20 -1.09
CA TRP A 60 3.02 -11.81 -0.66
C TRP A 60 2.93 -13.34 -0.68
N LYS A 61 3.97 -14.00 -1.24
CA LYS A 61 4.11 -15.48 -1.31
C LYS A 61 2.78 -16.22 -1.67
N GLY A 62 2.11 -15.78 -2.75
CA GLY A 62 0.87 -16.42 -3.24
C GLY A 62 -0.38 -16.19 -2.38
N ASN A 63 -0.31 -15.33 -1.37
CA ASN A 63 -1.45 -14.87 -0.58
C ASN A 63 -1.73 -13.39 -0.89
N LEU A 64 -3.00 -12.98 -0.85
CA LEU A 64 -3.43 -11.58 -0.76
C LEU A 64 -3.80 -11.26 0.68
N TYR A 65 -3.47 -10.06 1.14
CA TYR A 65 -3.68 -9.58 2.50
C TYR A 65 -4.51 -8.29 2.42
N VAL A 66 -5.73 -8.31 2.93
CA VAL A 66 -6.68 -7.19 2.91
C VAL A 66 -6.86 -6.63 4.32
N PHE A 67 -6.68 -5.32 4.50
CA PHE A 67 -6.81 -4.65 5.79
C PHE A 67 -7.59 -3.33 5.69
N GLY A 68 -8.24 -2.97 6.80
CA GLY A 68 -8.97 -1.71 6.96
C GLY A 68 -10.17 -1.60 6.01
N GLY A 69 -10.45 -0.38 5.59
CA GLY A 69 -11.66 -0.04 4.84
C GLY A 69 -12.90 0.09 5.72
N GLU A 70 -14.00 0.51 5.10
CA GLU A 70 -15.31 0.69 5.74
C GLU A 70 -16.32 -0.36 5.27
N VAL A 71 -17.10 -0.90 6.21
CA VAL A 71 -18.19 -1.86 5.95
C VAL A 71 -19.53 -1.14 5.85
N SER A 72 -19.74 -0.15 6.73
CA SER A 72 -20.77 0.89 6.65
C SER A 72 -20.56 1.92 7.78
N PHE A 73 -21.23 3.06 7.68
CA PHE A 73 -21.28 4.13 8.70
C PHE A 73 -21.58 3.67 10.14
N ALA A 74 -22.07 2.44 10.35
CA ALA A 74 -22.44 1.89 11.66
C ALA A 74 -21.48 0.80 12.19
N SER A 75 -20.45 0.37 11.44
CA SER A 75 -19.64 -0.80 11.81
C SER A 75 -18.55 -0.47 12.85
N THR A 76 -18.87 -0.64 14.15
CA THR A 76 -17.96 -0.35 15.28
C THR A 76 -17.15 -1.55 15.80
N GLY A 77 -17.44 -2.77 15.33
CA GLY A 77 -16.98 -4.02 15.96
C GLY A 77 -15.52 -4.41 15.72
N GLU A 78 -15.17 -4.77 14.47
CA GLU A 78 -13.84 -5.28 14.14
C GLU A 78 -13.37 -4.87 12.74
N THR A 79 -12.06 -4.67 12.59
CA THR A 79 -11.41 -4.59 11.28
C THR A 79 -10.29 -5.64 11.23
N PRO A 80 -10.62 -6.90 10.90
CA PRO A 80 -9.65 -7.97 10.81
C PRO A 80 -8.73 -7.80 9.61
N LEU A 81 -7.53 -8.37 9.70
CA LEU A 81 -6.72 -8.69 8.53
C LEU A 81 -7.29 -9.95 7.89
N TRP A 82 -7.77 -9.85 6.66
CA TRP A 82 -8.19 -11.00 5.85
C TRP A 82 -7.04 -11.48 4.98
N ILE A 83 -6.89 -12.79 4.84
CA ILE A 83 -5.80 -13.38 4.05
C ILE A 83 -6.39 -14.42 3.09
N TYR A 84 -6.27 -14.18 1.80
CA TYR A 84 -6.75 -15.05 0.72
C TYR A 84 -5.58 -15.86 0.14
N ASN A 85 -5.72 -17.18 0.04
CA ASN A 85 -4.76 -18.03 -0.64
C ASN A 85 -5.18 -18.21 -2.11
N ILE A 86 -4.38 -17.66 -3.03
CA ILE A 86 -4.70 -17.63 -4.47
C ILE A 86 -4.77 -19.04 -5.08
N ALA A 87 -3.92 -19.96 -4.62
CA ALA A 87 -3.85 -21.32 -5.15
C ALA A 87 -4.96 -22.23 -4.59
N ALA A 88 -5.46 -21.93 -3.39
CA ALA A 88 -6.52 -22.70 -2.73
C ALA A 88 -7.94 -22.12 -2.95
N ASN A 89 -8.06 -20.88 -3.44
CA ASN A 89 -9.34 -20.16 -3.58
C ASN A 89 -10.12 -20.06 -2.26
N THR A 90 -9.41 -19.78 -1.16
CA THR A 90 -9.95 -19.72 0.21
C THR A 90 -9.49 -18.49 0.96
N TRP A 91 -10.39 -17.90 1.74
CA TRP A 91 -10.10 -16.86 2.72
C TRP A 91 -9.80 -17.46 4.09
N ARG A 92 -9.04 -16.72 4.91
CA ARG A 92 -9.00 -16.87 6.36
C ARG A 92 -9.00 -15.51 7.04
N LYS A 93 -9.72 -15.40 8.15
CA LYS A 93 -9.67 -14.25 9.06
C LYS A 93 -8.44 -14.39 9.97
N LYS A 94 -7.56 -13.40 10.05
CA LYS A 94 -6.49 -13.39 11.06
C LYS A 94 -7.11 -13.04 12.41
N TRP A 95 -7.19 -14.05 13.28
CA TRP A 95 -7.70 -13.88 14.64
C TRP A 95 -6.80 -12.99 15.50
N LYS A 96 -7.44 -12.18 16.35
CA LYS A 96 -6.81 -11.37 17.39
C LYS A 96 -6.31 -12.30 18.51
N TYR A 97 -5.07 -12.12 18.95
CA TYR A 97 -4.59 -12.73 20.21
C TYR A 97 -4.76 -11.70 21.33
N TYR A 98 -5.41 -12.08 22.44
CA TYR A 98 -5.79 -11.14 23.53
C TYR A 98 -4.62 -10.36 24.15
N SER A 99 -3.39 -10.85 24.02
CA SER A 99 -2.16 -10.23 24.54
C SER A 99 -1.39 -9.39 23.52
N ILE A 100 -1.82 -9.27 22.27
CA ILE A 100 -1.07 -8.60 21.19
C ILE A 100 -1.80 -7.33 20.72
N VAL A 101 -1.12 -6.19 20.87
CA VAL A 101 -1.58 -4.90 20.34
C VAL A 101 -1.49 -4.90 18.81
N GLN A 102 -2.52 -4.38 18.15
CA GLN A 102 -2.69 -4.41 16.70
C GLN A 102 -3.38 -3.10 16.23
N PRO A 103 -3.28 -2.71 14.95
CA PRO A 103 -3.98 -1.55 14.44
C PRO A 103 -5.50 -1.70 14.60
N GLN A 104 -6.16 -0.60 14.97
CA GLN A 104 -7.58 -0.42 14.67
C GLN A 104 -7.71 -0.01 13.21
N GLY A 105 -8.61 -0.64 12.46
CA GLY A 105 -8.77 -0.34 11.05
C GLY A 105 -9.30 1.06 10.77
N CYS A 106 -9.16 1.45 9.51
CA CYS A 106 -9.36 2.80 9.01
C CYS A 106 -9.60 2.73 7.49
N ARG A 107 -10.37 3.69 6.96
CA ARG A 107 -10.42 3.95 5.51
C ARG A 107 -9.28 4.87 5.07
N GLY A 108 -8.90 4.84 3.80
CA GLY A 108 -7.97 5.81 3.23
C GLY A 108 -6.53 5.74 3.78
N HIS A 109 -6.13 4.59 4.31
CA HIS A 109 -4.74 4.33 4.69
C HIS A 109 -3.94 3.82 3.49
N THR A 110 -2.61 3.86 3.57
CA THR A 110 -1.76 3.17 2.58
C THR A 110 -1.16 1.90 3.17
N ALA A 111 -0.85 0.95 2.29
CA ALA A 111 -0.11 -0.26 2.62
C ALA A 111 0.96 -0.52 1.57
N VAL A 112 2.16 -0.91 2.02
CA VAL A 112 3.27 -1.31 1.14
C VAL A 112 3.93 -2.58 1.66
N VAL A 113 4.59 -3.33 0.78
CA VAL A 113 5.41 -4.49 1.16
C VAL A 113 6.87 -4.07 1.29
N PHE A 114 7.55 -4.46 2.37
CA PHE A 114 9.00 -4.36 2.47
C PHE A 114 9.59 -5.44 3.39
N ARG A 115 10.62 -6.14 2.89
CA ARG A 115 11.38 -7.22 3.58
C ARG A 115 10.52 -8.23 4.37
N GLY A 116 9.45 -8.74 3.76
CA GLY A 116 8.61 -9.77 4.38
C GLY A 116 7.63 -9.28 5.44
N ALA A 117 7.33 -7.98 5.44
CA ALA A 117 6.20 -7.42 6.16
C ALA A 117 5.37 -6.48 5.27
N MET A 118 4.08 -6.42 5.54
CA MET A 118 3.21 -5.31 5.14
C MET A 118 3.44 -4.15 6.11
N HIS A 119 3.57 -2.93 5.62
CA HIS A 119 3.65 -1.71 6.43
C HIS A 119 2.48 -0.82 6.06
N ILE A 120 1.61 -0.52 7.02
CA ILE A 120 0.44 0.35 6.83
C ILE A 120 0.66 1.69 7.53
N TYR A 121 0.23 2.77 6.90
CA TYR A 121 0.34 4.12 7.46
C TYR A 121 -0.98 4.89 7.36
N GLY A 122 -1.35 5.53 8.47
CA GLY A 122 -2.43 6.51 8.53
C GLY A 122 -3.85 5.93 8.42
N GLY A 123 -4.68 6.59 7.62
CA GLY A 123 -6.12 6.36 7.47
C GLY A 123 -6.99 7.14 8.44
N TYR A 124 -8.28 7.20 8.14
CA TYR A 124 -9.32 7.90 8.91
C TYR A 124 -10.17 6.93 9.73
N ARG A 125 -10.60 7.38 10.92
CA ARG A 125 -11.46 6.64 11.86
C ARG A 125 -12.42 7.64 12.50
N ASP A 126 -13.73 7.50 12.30
CA ASP A 126 -14.68 8.61 12.48
C ASP A 126 -14.68 9.27 13.88
N LEU A 127 -14.59 8.47 14.94
CA LEU A 127 -14.50 8.97 16.32
C LEU A 127 -13.09 9.39 16.77
N LYS A 128 -12.08 9.29 15.91
CA LYS A 128 -10.65 9.58 16.21
C LYS A 128 -9.96 10.48 15.19
N GLY A 129 -10.61 10.82 14.08
CA GLY A 129 -10.01 11.55 12.97
C GLY A 129 -8.90 10.77 12.26
N SER A 130 -7.93 11.51 11.72
CA SER A 130 -6.83 10.96 10.91
C SER A 130 -5.70 10.40 11.76
N SER A 131 -5.35 9.14 11.54
CA SER A 131 -4.26 8.43 12.23
C SER A 131 -2.87 8.87 11.77
N SER A 132 -1.92 8.97 12.69
CA SER A 132 -0.47 9.10 12.41
C SER A 132 0.30 7.81 12.70
N GLU A 133 -0.41 6.70 12.95
CA GLU A 133 0.19 5.43 13.30
C GLU A 133 0.84 4.78 12.07
N LEU A 134 2.05 4.25 12.26
CA LEU A 134 2.73 3.34 11.34
C LEU A 134 2.77 1.96 12.00
N TRP A 135 2.20 0.96 11.33
CA TRP A 135 2.16 -0.42 11.79
C TRP A 135 2.80 -1.34 10.76
N SER A 136 3.39 -2.43 11.22
CA SER A 136 3.94 -3.48 10.37
C SER A 136 3.38 -4.85 10.75
N PHE A 137 3.00 -5.66 9.76
CA PHE A 137 2.58 -7.05 9.93
C PHE A 137 3.63 -7.96 9.30
N ASN A 138 4.36 -8.73 10.11
CA ASN A 138 5.33 -9.69 9.60
C ASN A 138 4.58 -10.91 9.03
N PHE A 139 4.73 -11.17 7.73
CA PHE A 139 3.95 -12.21 7.05
C PHE A 139 4.29 -13.63 7.51
N ASP A 140 5.56 -13.88 7.85
CA ASP A 140 6.06 -15.22 8.18
C ASP A 140 5.83 -15.59 9.66
N LYS A 141 5.57 -14.60 10.53
CA LYS A 141 5.22 -14.77 11.95
C LYS A 141 3.74 -14.47 12.27
N GLU A 142 3.01 -13.89 11.31
CA GLU A 142 1.67 -13.32 11.45
C GLU A 142 1.46 -12.40 12.68
N ILE A 143 2.46 -11.57 13.01
CA ILE A 143 2.47 -10.65 14.17
C ILE A 143 2.49 -9.18 13.71
N TRP A 144 1.65 -8.37 14.35
CA TRP A 144 1.66 -6.90 14.25
C TRP A 144 2.70 -6.27 15.18
N GLN A 145 3.35 -5.20 14.72
CA GLN A 145 4.26 -4.36 15.50
C GLN A 145 4.07 -2.88 15.11
N GLN A 146 3.83 -2.01 16.10
CA GLN A 146 3.77 -0.57 15.89
C GLN A 146 5.19 0.02 15.80
N ALA A 147 5.38 1.03 14.95
CA ALA A 147 6.65 1.75 14.89
C ALA A 147 6.80 2.67 16.12
N ILE A 148 7.74 2.34 17.01
CA ILE A 148 8.09 3.19 18.16
C ILE A 148 8.89 4.40 17.67
N LEU A 149 8.30 5.58 17.78
CA LEU A 149 8.88 6.86 17.36
C LEU A 149 9.75 7.44 18.47
N ARG A 150 10.82 8.16 18.11
CA ARG A 150 11.66 8.88 19.09
C ARG A 150 10.90 10.08 19.64
N LYS A 151 11.03 10.35 20.95
CA LYS A 151 10.50 11.56 21.58
C LYS A 151 11.02 12.80 20.84
N ASN A 152 10.12 13.76 20.56
CA ASN A 152 10.39 14.99 19.83
C ASN A 152 10.93 14.80 18.39
N ALA A 153 10.69 13.66 17.74
CA ALA A 153 10.97 13.51 16.30
C ALA A 153 10.03 14.38 15.44
N GLU A 154 10.56 14.98 14.37
CA GLU A 154 9.72 15.51 13.29
C GLU A 154 9.06 14.33 12.56
N VAL A 155 7.73 14.29 12.52
CA VAL A 155 6.91 13.20 11.98
C VAL A 155 5.72 13.75 11.20
N PRO A 156 5.20 13.02 10.19
CA PRO A 156 4.00 13.43 9.47
C PRO A 156 2.79 13.52 10.41
N THR A 157 2.01 14.58 10.21
CA THR A 157 0.64 14.71 10.75
C THR A 157 -0.21 13.53 10.29
N GLY A 158 -1.12 13.09 11.16
CA GLY A 158 -2.02 11.99 10.86
C GLY A 158 -2.87 12.28 9.63
N ARG A 159 -3.02 11.30 8.74
CA ARG A 159 -3.57 11.54 7.40
C ARG A 159 -4.24 10.33 6.77
N HIS A 160 -5.20 10.61 5.89
CA HIS A 160 -5.86 9.68 5.00
C HIS A 160 -5.73 10.14 3.54
N ASP A 161 -6.12 9.31 2.59
CA ASP A 161 -6.21 9.58 1.13
C ASP A 161 -4.91 10.14 0.52
N HIS A 162 -3.80 9.70 1.10
CA HIS A 162 -2.43 9.94 0.66
C HIS A 162 -1.97 8.77 -0.21
N SER A 163 -0.97 8.99 -1.06
CA SER A 163 -0.28 7.90 -1.74
C SER A 163 1.01 7.50 -1.02
N ALA A 164 1.40 6.24 -1.17
CA ALA A 164 2.68 5.74 -0.66
C ALA A 164 3.33 4.74 -1.62
N VAL A 165 4.67 4.78 -1.72
CA VAL A 165 5.47 3.82 -2.50
C VAL A 165 6.74 3.44 -1.75
N VAL A 166 7.35 2.31 -2.12
CA VAL A 166 8.67 1.88 -1.61
C VAL A 166 9.76 2.18 -2.62
N HIS A 167 10.85 2.80 -2.16
CA HIS A 167 12.09 2.93 -2.94
C HIS A 167 13.31 2.84 -2.01
N ASP A 168 14.29 2.06 -2.45
CA ASP A 168 15.41 1.56 -1.66
C ASP A 168 14.92 0.94 -0.34
N SER A 169 15.44 1.38 0.81
CA SER A 169 14.99 0.92 2.13
C SER A 169 14.11 1.96 2.83
N ALA A 170 13.20 2.59 2.08
CA ALA A 170 12.27 3.57 2.60
C ALA A 170 10.87 3.55 1.94
N MET A 171 9.85 3.85 2.73
CA MET A 171 8.51 4.23 2.28
C MET A 171 8.49 5.75 2.05
N TRP A 172 7.86 6.20 0.97
CA TRP A 172 7.69 7.61 0.61
C TRP A 172 6.20 7.93 0.54
N VAL A 173 5.74 8.96 1.25
CA VAL A 173 4.32 9.30 1.48
C VAL A 173 4.05 10.74 1.06
N TYR A 174 3.12 10.96 0.12
CA TYR A 174 2.76 12.30 -0.38
C TYR A 174 1.31 12.68 -0.07
N GLY A 175 1.11 13.94 0.36
CA GLY A 175 -0.20 14.57 0.40
C GLY A 175 -1.22 13.90 1.32
N GLY A 176 -2.46 13.80 0.86
CA GLY A 176 -3.62 13.34 1.61
C GLY A 176 -4.35 14.43 2.39
N MET A 177 -5.23 14.04 3.30
CA MET A 177 -5.97 14.93 4.19
C MET A 177 -5.65 14.64 5.66
N THR A 178 -5.43 15.68 6.47
CA THR A 178 -5.59 15.61 7.94
C THR A 178 -6.95 16.20 8.29
N ASN A 179 -7.91 15.34 8.61
CA ASN A 179 -9.30 15.70 8.84
C ASN A 179 -9.81 16.48 7.61
N LEU A 180 -10.21 17.75 7.76
CA LEU A 180 -10.69 18.59 6.64
C LEU A 180 -9.58 19.45 5.97
N GLN A 181 -8.30 19.18 6.24
CA GLN A 181 -7.18 19.94 5.68
C GLN A 181 -6.34 19.10 4.71
N GLU A 182 -6.39 19.47 3.43
CA GLU A 182 -5.52 18.93 2.38
C GLU A 182 -4.02 19.15 2.71
N ARG A 183 -3.17 18.26 2.19
CA ARG A 183 -1.73 18.25 2.48
C ARG A 183 -0.89 18.41 1.22
N THR A 184 0.20 19.18 1.40
CA THR A 184 1.21 19.50 0.39
C THR A 184 2.55 18.79 0.63
N ASP A 185 2.67 18.14 1.79
CA ASP A 185 3.96 17.72 2.34
C ASP A 185 4.32 16.29 1.96
N PHE A 186 5.62 16.08 1.75
CA PHE A 186 6.21 14.84 1.31
C PHE A 186 7.13 14.28 2.39
N TRP A 187 7.00 12.99 2.68
CA TRP A 187 7.68 12.35 3.80
C TRP A 187 8.36 11.06 3.36
N ARG A 188 9.45 10.71 4.05
CA ARG A 188 10.14 9.44 3.93
C ARG A 188 10.19 8.77 5.29
N TRP A 189 9.69 7.53 5.40
CA TRP A 189 10.02 6.63 6.50
C TRP A 189 11.16 5.72 6.08
N ASP A 190 12.27 5.81 6.78
CA ASP A 190 13.44 4.96 6.58
C ASP A 190 13.31 3.68 7.44
N PHE A 191 13.23 2.52 6.78
CA PHE A 191 12.92 1.24 7.45
C PHE A 191 14.07 0.74 8.34
N ASP A 192 15.31 1.03 7.98
CA ASP A 192 16.51 0.58 8.71
C ASP A 192 16.76 1.42 9.96
N THR A 193 16.75 2.75 9.82
CA THR A 193 16.97 3.66 10.97
C THR A 193 15.71 3.89 11.81
N LYS A 194 14.54 3.47 11.31
CA LYS A 194 13.20 3.67 11.91
C LYS A 194 12.91 5.14 12.21
N ARG A 195 13.02 5.98 11.17
CA ARG A 195 12.86 7.44 11.27
C ARG A 195 12.05 8.01 10.11
N TRP A 196 11.16 8.94 10.45
CA TRP A 196 10.62 9.89 9.49
C TRP A 196 11.65 10.99 9.16
N ALA A 197 11.58 11.49 7.94
CA ALA A 197 12.24 12.71 7.49
C ALA A 197 11.32 13.44 6.50
N ARG A 198 11.18 14.76 6.65
CA ARG A 198 10.41 15.59 5.72
C ARG A 198 11.23 15.91 4.47
N ILE A 199 10.66 15.66 3.30
CA ILE A 199 11.32 15.86 2.00
C ILE A 199 10.98 17.26 1.48
N LYS A 200 12.02 18.03 1.15
CA LYS A 200 11.90 19.35 0.49
C LYS A 200 12.07 19.19 -1.02
N SER A 201 10.97 19.08 -1.76
CA SER A 201 10.98 19.16 -3.23
C SER A 201 11.06 20.62 -3.71
N LYS A 202 11.43 20.81 -4.98
CA LYS A 202 11.21 22.07 -5.70
C LYS A 202 9.96 21.88 -6.55
N GLY A 203 8.88 22.60 -6.24
CA GLY A 203 7.57 22.36 -6.85
C GLY A 203 6.99 20.98 -6.50
N GLY A 204 5.95 20.59 -7.22
CA GLY A 204 5.16 19.38 -7.02
C GLY A 204 3.65 19.66 -7.22
N PRO A 205 2.77 18.67 -6.99
CA PRO A 205 1.32 18.80 -7.15
C PRO A 205 0.66 19.95 -6.37
N GLY A 206 1.22 20.30 -5.21
CA GLY A 206 0.59 21.23 -4.27
C GLY A 206 -0.30 20.48 -3.29
N GLU A 207 -1.47 21.02 -2.98
CA GLU A 207 -2.49 20.33 -2.18
C GLU A 207 -3.05 19.18 -3.03
N LEU A 208 -3.01 17.94 -2.53
CA LEU A 208 -3.55 16.79 -3.28
C LEU A 208 -3.90 15.60 -2.37
N HIS A 209 -5.11 15.07 -2.51
CA HIS A 209 -5.58 13.85 -1.86
C HIS A 209 -6.33 12.94 -2.85
N GLY A 210 -6.68 11.71 -2.46
CA GLY A 210 -7.39 10.75 -3.34
C GLY A 210 -6.61 10.33 -4.60
N HIS A 211 -5.31 10.62 -4.65
CA HIS A 211 -4.47 10.43 -5.84
C HIS A 211 -3.79 9.06 -5.83
N THR A 212 -3.60 8.50 -7.02
CA THR A 212 -2.83 7.27 -7.20
C THR A 212 -1.35 7.58 -7.33
N ALA A 213 -0.48 6.64 -6.93
CA ALA A 213 0.95 6.71 -7.23
C ALA A 213 1.56 5.34 -7.50
N CYS A 214 2.60 5.31 -8.33
CA CYS A 214 3.38 4.11 -8.59
C CYS A 214 4.89 4.43 -8.64
N LYS A 215 5.72 3.41 -8.40
CA LYS A 215 7.18 3.54 -8.43
C LYS A 215 7.71 2.99 -9.75
N VAL A 216 8.36 3.83 -10.54
CA VAL A 216 8.91 3.48 -11.86
C VAL A 216 10.39 3.88 -11.91
N PHE A 217 11.28 2.90 -12.09
CA PHE A 217 12.74 3.07 -12.01
C PHE A 217 13.20 3.81 -10.73
N SER A 218 13.78 5.00 -10.88
CA SER A 218 14.19 5.95 -9.82
C SER A 218 13.21 7.12 -9.66
N SER A 219 11.93 6.91 -9.96
CA SER A 219 10.88 7.93 -9.84
C SER A 219 9.63 7.41 -9.13
N MET A 220 8.91 8.32 -8.49
CA MET A 220 7.50 8.16 -8.10
C MET A 220 6.66 8.94 -9.12
N LEU A 221 5.68 8.28 -9.73
CA LEU A 221 4.65 8.93 -10.55
C LEU A 221 3.39 9.11 -9.69
N LEU A 222 2.72 10.25 -9.81
CA LEU A 222 1.44 10.54 -9.16
C LEU A 222 0.43 10.98 -10.21
N PHE A 223 -0.80 10.46 -10.16
CA PHE A 223 -1.86 10.81 -11.10
C PHE A 223 -3.25 10.78 -10.42
N GLY A 224 -4.15 11.63 -10.91
CA GLY A 224 -5.51 11.73 -10.40
C GLY A 224 -5.59 12.47 -9.06
N GLY A 225 -6.66 12.19 -8.33
CA GLY A 225 -6.97 12.80 -7.04
C GLY A 225 -7.65 14.16 -7.15
N GLU A 226 -7.86 14.76 -6.00
CA GLU A 226 -8.62 15.99 -5.82
C GLU A 226 -7.77 17.07 -5.14
N ARG A 227 -7.98 18.31 -5.58
CA ARG A 227 -7.49 19.54 -4.93
C ARG A 227 -8.63 20.55 -4.89
N GLN A 228 -8.94 21.10 -3.72
CA GLN A 228 -9.95 22.15 -3.54
C GLN A 228 -11.32 21.80 -4.17
N ARG A 229 -11.77 20.55 -4.01
CA ARG A 229 -13.00 19.99 -4.61
C ARG A 229 -13.03 19.96 -6.14
N GLN A 230 -11.86 19.90 -6.78
CA GLN A 230 -11.72 19.71 -8.22
C GLN A 230 -10.83 18.48 -8.52
N PRO A 231 -11.32 17.49 -9.28
CA PRO A 231 -10.49 16.40 -9.80
C PRO A 231 -9.30 16.93 -10.61
N GLN A 232 -8.16 16.23 -10.54
CA GLN A 232 -6.92 16.61 -11.21
C GLN A 232 -6.55 15.57 -12.27
N GLU A 233 -6.26 16.00 -13.50
CA GLU A 233 -5.84 15.14 -14.63
C GLU A 233 -4.31 15.15 -14.87
N ILE A 234 -3.54 15.69 -13.93
CA ILE A 234 -2.11 15.99 -14.12
C ILE A 234 -1.23 14.82 -13.66
N LEU A 235 -0.42 14.28 -14.56
CA LEU A 235 0.64 13.32 -14.25
C LEU A 235 1.88 14.05 -13.70
N TRP A 236 2.24 13.81 -12.45
CA TRP A 236 3.45 14.32 -11.81
C TRP A 236 4.54 13.24 -11.71
N ARG A 237 5.81 13.68 -11.75
CA ARG A 237 6.97 12.82 -11.54
C ARG A 237 7.92 13.42 -10.51
N PHE A 238 8.06 12.76 -9.36
CA PHE A 238 9.17 13.00 -8.44
C PHE A 238 10.34 12.07 -8.77
N HIS A 239 11.55 12.61 -8.87
CA HIS A 239 12.77 11.82 -9.00
C HIS A 239 13.40 11.56 -7.62
N PHE A 240 13.61 10.30 -7.27
CA PHE A 240 14.39 9.95 -6.10
C PHE A 240 15.85 10.34 -6.33
N GLY A 241 16.26 11.45 -5.73
CA GLY A 241 17.61 11.96 -5.85
C GLY A 241 18.63 10.98 -5.29
N LEU A 242 19.67 10.66 -6.08
CA LEU A 242 20.81 9.87 -5.64
C LEU A 242 21.33 10.40 -4.30
N LEU A 243 21.57 9.50 -3.35
CA LEU A 243 22.30 9.82 -2.13
C LEU A 243 23.67 10.39 -2.50
N LYS A 244 23.79 11.73 -2.42
CA LYS A 244 25.09 12.39 -2.42
C LYS A 244 25.83 11.90 -1.19
N LYS A 245 26.67 10.87 -1.35
CA LYS A 245 27.72 10.54 -0.39
C LYS A 245 28.42 11.86 -0.07
N LYS A 246 28.43 12.26 1.21
CA LYS A 246 29.33 13.34 1.63
C LYS A 246 30.73 12.91 1.19
N LYS A 247 31.46 13.78 0.51
CA LYS A 247 32.91 13.58 0.39
C LYS A 247 33.45 13.61 1.83
N CYS A 248 34.20 12.58 2.18
CA CYS A 248 35.13 12.65 3.31
C CYS A 248 36.26 13.62 2.94
#